data_AF-X1ETG5-F1
#
_entry.id   AF-X1ETG5-F1
#
_cell.length_a   1.000
_cell.length_b   1.000
_cell.length_c   1.000
_cell.angle_alpha   90.00
_cell.angle_beta   90.00
_cell.angle_gamma   90.00
#
_symmetry.space_group_name_H-M   'P 1'
#
loop_
_entity.id
_entity.type
_entity.pdbx_description
1 polymer ?
#
loop_
_entity_poly.entity_id
_entity_poly.type
_entity_poly.pdbx_seq_one_letter_code
_entity_poly.pdbx_strand_id
1 'polypeptide(L)'
;MSAASVSGGFEGSNVVDMVETAPGVFSCKLITPPMPTPASFWYGTPGNHYHNWFMLKVADAAGQAVSVTITNADWGGSGDGMWGRAFGKAVYTEAPDPSALSADISWQVLTDAGYSNPDFSFNLTPTTDLAWVALHYPALPTHTANWT
;
A
#
# COMPACT_ATOMS: atom_id res chain seq x y z
N MET A 1 -14.08 -23.04 2.64
CA MET A 1 -13.10 -21.97 2.36
C MET A 1 -13.47 -20.81 3.27
N SER A 2 -12.53 -20.28 4.05
CA SER A 2 -12.72 -19.04 4.82
C SER A 2 -12.85 -17.86 3.85
N ALA A 3 -13.62 -16.84 4.23
CA ALA A 3 -13.70 -15.61 3.45
C ALA A 3 -12.42 -14.81 3.62
N ALA A 4 -11.90 -14.24 2.53
CA ALA A 4 -10.76 -13.34 2.60
C ALA A 4 -11.03 -12.18 3.57
N SER A 5 -9.98 -11.73 4.26
CA SER A 5 -10.04 -10.55 5.12
C SER A 5 -8.91 -9.59 4.79
N VAL A 6 -9.17 -8.29 4.88
CA VAL A 6 -8.17 -7.25 4.68
C VAL A 6 -8.11 -6.40 5.93
N SER A 7 -6.90 -6.03 6.36
CA SER A 7 -6.70 -5.25 7.58
C SER A 7 -5.51 -4.30 7.49
N GLY A 8 -5.57 -3.25 8.32
CA GLY A 8 -4.48 -2.33 8.65
C GLY A 8 -4.24 -2.28 10.16
N GLY A 9 -3.72 -1.15 10.65
CA GLY A 9 -3.58 -0.90 12.10
C GLY A 9 -2.41 -1.63 12.78
N PHE A 10 -1.42 -2.08 12.02
CA PHE A 10 -0.16 -2.65 12.52
C PHE A 10 1.02 -1.72 12.21
N GLU A 11 2.20 -2.03 12.76
CA GLU A 11 3.41 -1.24 12.50
C GLU A 11 3.74 -1.19 11.00
N GLY A 12 3.93 0.02 10.47
CA GLY A 12 4.14 0.23 9.03
C GLY A 12 2.85 0.30 8.20
N SER A 13 1.67 0.00 8.75
CA SER A 13 0.40 0.28 8.06
C SER A 13 -0.01 1.75 8.18
N ASN A 14 -0.64 2.27 7.12
CA ASN A 14 -1.27 3.58 7.10
C ASN A 14 -2.68 3.52 6.50
N VAL A 15 -3.44 2.43 6.77
CA VAL A 15 -4.85 2.33 6.35
C VAL A 15 -5.79 2.16 7.55
N VAL A 16 -6.97 2.76 7.45
CA VAL A 16 -8.11 2.74 8.41
C VAL A 16 -9.43 2.61 7.67
N ASP A 17 -10.54 2.53 8.43
CA ASP A 17 -11.91 2.46 7.92
C ASP A 17 -12.10 1.32 6.89
N MET A 18 -11.49 0.16 7.13
CA MET A 18 -11.60 -1.00 6.26
C MET A 18 -13.02 -1.58 6.30
N VAL A 19 -13.68 -1.61 5.14
CA VAL A 19 -15.05 -2.11 4.96
C VAL A 19 -15.11 -3.02 3.74
N GLU A 20 -15.62 -4.23 3.91
CA GLU A 20 -16.00 -5.10 2.80
C GLU A 20 -17.35 -4.64 2.22
N THR A 21 -17.38 -4.30 0.94
CA THR A 21 -18.55 -3.75 0.23
C THR A 21 -19.29 -4.79 -0.61
N ALA A 22 -18.57 -5.84 -1.03
CA ALA A 22 -19.07 -7.07 -1.63
C ALA A 22 -18.06 -8.18 -1.34
N PRO A 23 -18.40 -9.47 -1.48
CA PRO A 23 -17.46 -10.57 -1.23
C PRO A 23 -16.13 -10.37 -1.96
N GLY A 24 -15.03 -10.23 -1.20
CA GLY A 24 -13.69 -10.02 -1.76
C GLY A 24 -13.40 -8.58 -2.23
N VAL A 25 -14.32 -7.64 -2.02
CA VAL A 25 -14.18 -6.23 -2.46
C VAL A 25 -14.19 -5.32 -1.24
N PHE A 26 -13.06 -4.65 -1.00
CA PHE A 26 -12.82 -3.85 0.19
C PHE A 26 -12.62 -2.38 -0.17
N SER A 27 -12.98 -1.51 0.75
CA SER A 27 -12.70 -0.07 0.70
C SER A 27 -12.07 0.36 2.01
N CYS A 28 -11.15 1.32 1.94
CA CYS A 28 -10.49 1.88 3.12
C CYS A 28 -10.03 3.32 2.86
N LYS A 29 -9.34 3.89 3.85
CA LYS A 29 -8.77 5.23 3.81
C LYS A 29 -7.36 5.24 4.38
N LEU A 30 -6.55 6.21 3.98
CA LEU A 30 -5.30 6.55 4.66
C LEU A 30 -5.57 7.25 6.00
N ILE A 31 -4.77 6.94 7.03
CA ILE A 31 -4.91 7.49 8.39
C ILE A 31 -4.48 8.95 8.46
N THR A 32 -3.33 9.27 7.85
CA THR A 32 -2.67 10.54 8.08
C THR A 32 -3.28 11.63 7.19
N PRO A 33 -3.86 12.70 7.78
CA PRO A 33 -4.14 13.93 7.03
C PRO A 33 -2.81 14.61 6.66
N PRO A 34 -2.84 15.59 5.73
CA PRO A 34 -1.65 16.32 5.32
C PRO A 34 -0.88 16.92 6.52
N MET A 35 0.42 16.63 6.62
CA MET A 35 1.32 17.27 7.59
C MET A 35 2.06 18.45 6.95
N PRO A 36 2.33 19.52 7.74
CA PRO A 36 3.17 20.62 7.27
C PRO A 36 4.56 20.11 6.93
N THR A 37 5.16 20.67 5.88
CA THR A 37 6.46 20.22 5.37
C THR A 37 7.61 20.58 6.34
N PRO A 38 8.37 19.66 7.01
CA PRO A 38 9.66 20.00 7.58
C PRO A 38 10.55 20.76 6.63
N ALA A 39 11.13 21.84 7.14
CA ALA A 39 12.05 22.71 6.43
C ALA A 39 13.31 21.99 5.89
N SER A 40 13.56 20.75 6.32
CA SER A 40 14.66 19.90 5.86
C SER A 40 14.36 19.10 4.59
N PHE A 41 13.12 19.10 4.09
CA PHE A 41 12.79 18.42 2.83
C PHE A 41 13.22 19.27 1.62
N TRP A 42 13.99 18.62 0.74
CA TRP A 42 14.81 19.20 -0.33
C TRP A 42 14.03 19.48 -1.62
N TYR A 43 12.77 19.06 -1.70
CA TYR A 43 11.82 19.46 -2.74
C TYR A 43 10.80 20.43 -2.12
N GLY A 44 11.14 21.72 -2.17
CA GLY A 44 10.34 22.82 -1.63
C GLY A 44 9.10 23.14 -2.47
N THR A 45 8.20 22.17 -2.65
CA THR A 45 6.84 22.46 -3.10
C THR A 45 6.05 22.95 -1.87
N PRO A 46 5.51 24.17 -1.85
CA PRO A 46 4.61 24.60 -0.78
C PRO A 46 3.35 23.75 -0.83
N GLY A 47 3.25 22.77 0.06
CA GLY A 47 2.17 21.80 0.08
C GLY A 47 2.59 20.53 0.81
N ASN A 48 1.70 20.07 1.68
CA ASN A 48 1.56 18.74 2.31
C ASN A 48 2.71 17.74 2.09
N HIS A 49 3.33 17.26 3.16
CA HIS A 49 4.12 16.03 3.08
C HIS A 49 3.26 14.86 2.62
N TYR A 50 3.75 14.19 1.60
CA TYR A 50 3.10 13.08 0.93
C TYR A 50 3.07 11.83 1.83
N HIS A 51 1.97 11.61 2.55
CA HIS A 51 1.69 10.33 3.22
C HIS A 51 1.02 9.34 2.26
N ASN A 52 1.60 9.17 1.06
CA ASN A 52 1.09 8.19 0.08
C ASN A 52 1.38 6.75 0.52
N TRP A 53 2.30 6.57 1.47
CA TRP A 53 2.63 5.27 2.02
C TRP A 53 1.38 4.57 2.55
N PHE A 54 1.21 3.31 2.16
CA PHE A 54 0.28 2.38 2.78
C PHE A 54 0.94 1.02 2.88
N MET A 55 0.47 0.24 3.83
CA MET A 55 0.69 -1.20 3.90
C MET A 55 -0.57 -1.84 4.49
N LEU A 56 -0.97 -2.97 3.93
CA LEU A 56 -2.15 -3.72 4.34
C LEU A 56 -1.87 -5.22 4.30
N LYS A 57 -2.62 -5.96 5.12
CA LYS A 57 -2.55 -7.41 5.22
C LYS A 57 -3.82 -8.00 4.61
N VAL A 58 -3.65 -8.96 3.70
CA VAL A 58 -4.71 -9.79 3.11
C VAL A 58 -4.55 -11.20 3.67
N ALA A 59 -5.55 -11.71 4.37
CA ALA A 59 -5.55 -13.04 4.99
C ALA A 59 -6.70 -13.91 4.48
N ASP A 60 -6.58 -15.23 4.63
CA ASP A 60 -7.59 -16.22 4.24
C ASP A 60 -7.98 -16.14 2.74
N ALA A 61 -7.02 -15.76 1.89
CA ALA A 61 -7.29 -15.36 0.51
C ALA A 61 -6.68 -16.27 -0.56
N ALA A 62 -6.20 -17.48 -0.21
CA ALA A 62 -5.59 -18.38 -1.19
C ALA A 62 -6.55 -18.71 -2.34
N GLY A 63 -6.15 -18.35 -3.56
CA GLY A 63 -6.94 -18.55 -4.78
C GLY A 63 -8.18 -17.67 -4.90
N GLN A 64 -8.36 -16.69 -4.01
CA GLN A 64 -9.51 -15.78 -4.02
C GLN A 64 -9.13 -14.43 -4.60
N ALA A 65 -9.99 -13.88 -5.47
CA ALA A 65 -9.82 -12.53 -5.97
C ALA A 65 -10.15 -11.52 -4.86
N VAL A 66 -9.21 -10.62 -4.58
CA VAL A 66 -9.35 -9.53 -3.62
C VAL A 66 -9.15 -8.21 -4.35
N SER A 67 -10.12 -7.31 -4.21
CA SER A 67 -10.06 -5.94 -4.72
C SER A 67 -10.08 -4.97 -3.56
N VAL A 68 -9.23 -3.95 -3.58
CA VAL A 68 -9.18 -2.93 -2.52
C VAL A 68 -9.11 -1.55 -3.15
N THR A 69 -9.92 -0.62 -2.63
CA THR A 69 -9.90 0.79 -2.99
C THR A 69 -9.59 1.66 -1.77
N ILE A 70 -8.51 2.45 -1.86
CA ILE A 70 -8.19 3.54 -0.94
C ILE A 70 -8.89 4.80 -1.47
N THR A 71 -9.93 5.25 -0.78
CA THR A 71 -10.88 6.27 -1.28
C THR A 71 -10.42 7.73 -1.09
N ASN A 72 -9.27 7.92 -0.45
CA ASN A 72 -8.66 9.22 -0.18
C ASN A 72 -7.15 9.17 -0.43
N ALA A 73 -6.73 8.42 -1.45
CA ALA A 73 -5.32 8.25 -1.77
C ALA A 73 -4.64 9.61 -2.01
N ASP A 74 -5.28 10.55 -2.71
CA ASP A 74 -4.71 11.88 -2.91
C ASP A 74 -5.37 12.96 -2.04
N TRP A 75 -4.67 13.37 -0.98
CA TRP A 75 -5.08 14.43 -0.04
C TRP A 75 -4.72 15.86 -0.48
N GLY A 76 -4.12 16.07 -1.66
CA GLY A 76 -3.66 17.42 -2.01
C GLY A 76 -2.94 17.62 -3.34
N GLY A 77 -3.05 16.70 -4.31
CA GLY A 77 -2.55 16.91 -5.66
C GLY A 77 -1.20 16.26 -5.94
N SER A 78 -0.92 15.12 -5.30
CA SER A 78 0.21 14.24 -5.64
C SER A 78 0.09 13.73 -7.08
N GLY A 79 -1.16 13.56 -7.54
CA GLY A 79 -1.53 13.14 -8.89
C GLY A 79 -0.92 11.80 -9.32
N ASP A 80 -1.02 11.54 -10.62
CA ASP A 80 -0.55 10.30 -11.26
C ASP A 80 0.97 10.06 -11.10
N GLY A 81 1.75 11.09 -10.76
CA GLY A 81 3.20 10.96 -10.60
C GLY A 81 3.60 10.11 -9.40
N MET A 82 2.86 10.22 -8.30
CA MET A 82 3.13 9.51 -7.04
C MET A 82 2.30 8.23 -6.88
N TRP A 83 1.07 8.23 -7.35
CA TRP A 83 0.17 7.06 -7.31
C TRP A 83 0.23 6.20 -8.57
N GLY A 84 0.91 6.68 -9.61
CA GLY A 84 1.10 6.00 -10.89
C GLY A 84 2.56 5.76 -11.26
N ARG A 85 2.79 5.45 -12.54
CA ARG A 85 3.93 4.67 -13.07
C ARG A 85 5.36 5.19 -12.78
N ALA A 86 5.53 6.45 -12.38
CA ALA A 86 6.86 7.08 -12.25
C ALA A 86 7.50 6.80 -10.88
N PHE A 87 6.72 6.94 -9.79
CA PHE A 87 7.20 6.68 -8.46
C PHE A 87 6.39 5.66 -7.69
N GLY A 88 5.15 5.32 -8.11
CA GLY A 88 4.08 4.52 -7.47
C GLY A 88 3.78 3.19 -8.17
N LYS A 89 4.24 2.05 -7.66
CA LYS A 89 3.85 0.71 -8.14
C LYS A 89 3.63 -0.12 -6.91
N ALA A 90 2.35 -0.30 -6.55
CA ALA A 90 2.03 -1.14 -5.41
C ALA A 90 2.68 -2.51 -5.60
N VAL A 91 3.23 -3.01 -4.51
CA VAL A 91 3.93 -4.28 -4.46
C VAL A 91 3.23 -5.18 -3.47
N TYR A 92 3.40 -6.49 -3.64
CA TYR A 92 2.94 -7.46 -2.68
C TYR A 92 3.99 -8.53 -2.39
N THR A 93 3.86 -9.17 -1.24
CA THR A 93 4.63 -10.37 -0.87
C THR A 93 3.72 -11.34 -0.14
N GLU A 94 4.00 -12.63 -0.26
CA GLU A 94 3.30 -13.71 0.45
C GLU A 94 4.16 -14.27 1.61
N ALA A 95 5.16 -13.49 2.06
CA ALA A 95 5.97 -13.84 3.20
C ALA A 95 5.12 -13.90 4.50
N PRO A 96 5.39 -14.87 5.40
CA PRO A 96 4.69 -14.95 6.69
C PRO A 96 4.83 -13.68 7.54
N ASP A 97 6.00 -13.05 7.49
CA ASP A 97 6.31 -11.79 8.16
C ASP A 97 7.06 -10.88 7.17
N PRO A 98 6.46 -9.75 6.76
CA PRO A 98 7.03 -8.83 5.77
C PRO A 98 8.11 -7.92 6.39
N SER A 99 8.26 -7.93 7.72
CA SER A 99 9.29 -7.16 8.45
C SER A 99 10.39 -8.03 9.04
N ALA A 100 10.32 -9.35 8.83
CA ALA A 100 11.38 -10.27 9.26
C ALA A 100 12.73 -9.83 8.68
N LEU A 101 13.73 -9.68 9.55
CA LEU A 101 15.09 -9.21 9.23
C LEU A 101 15.89 -10.16 8.32
N SER A 102 15.29 -11.24 7.81
CA SER A 102 15.90 -12.15 6.85
C SER A 102 15.83 -11.55 5.44
N ALA A 103 16.99 -11.44 4.79
CA ALA A 103 17.22 -10.75 3.52
C ALA A 103 16.46 -11.30 2.28
N ASP A 104 15.57 -12.29 2.43
CA ASP A 104 15.00 -13.07 1.32
C ASP A 104 13.52 -12.76 1.04
N ILE A 105 12.98 -11.63 1.51
CA ILE A 105 11.60 -11.24 1.19
C ILE A 105 11.56 -10.63 -0.22
N SER A 106 11.10 -11.42 -1.19
CA SER A 106 10.79 -10.90 -2.52
C SER A 106 9.45 -10.19 -2.52
N TRP A 107 9.44 -8.96 -2.98
CA TRP A 107 8.22 -8.22 -3.31
C TRP A 107 8.02 -8.22 -4.81
N GLN A 108 6.77 -8.40 -5.23
CA GLN A 108 6.36 -8.43 -6.64
C GLN A 108 5.49 -7.21 -6.93
N VAL A 109 5.65 -6.64 -8.11
CA VAL A 109 4.82 -5.51 -8.56
C VAL A 109 3.41 -6.01 -8.86
N LEU A 110 2.40 -5.36 -8.30
CA LEU A 110 1.01 -5.52 -8.72
C LEU A 110 0.82 -4.88 -10.11
N THR A 111 0.45 -5.69 -11.09
CA THR A 111 0.19 -5.23 -12.45
C THR A 111 -1.20 -4.64 -12.61
N ASP A 112 -2.14 -5.03 -11.75
CA ASP A 112 -3.51 -4.53 -11.71
C ASP A 112 -3.68 -3.58 -10.52
N ALA A 113 -3.07 -2.41 -10.65
CA ALA A 113 -3.17 -1.31 -9.72
C ALA A 113 -3.28 0.01 -10.50
N GLY A 114 -4.12 0.91 -10.04
CA GLY A 114 -4.44 2.14 -10.75
C GLY A 114 -4.89 3.26 -9.83
N TYR A 115 -4.72 4.48 -10.32
CA TYR A 115 -5.13 5.70 -9.63
C TYR A 115 -6.14 6.45 -10.50
N SER A 116 -7.20 6.94 -9.86
CA SER A 116 -8.23 7.79 -10.43
C SER A 116 -8.67 8.75 -9.33
N ASN A 117 -8.16 9.98 -9.36
CA ASN A 117 -8.35 10.98 -8.30
C ASN A 117 -9.77 10.99 -7.67
N PRO A 118 -9.90 10.84 -6.34
CA PRO A 118 -8.85 10.69 -5.32
C PRO A 118 -8.48 9.23 -5.00
N ASP A 119 -9.00 8.28 -5.76
CA ASP A 119 -8.98 6.85 -5.43
C ASP A 119 -7.72 6.16 -5.96
N PHE A 120 -7.16 5.26 -5.16
CA PHE A 120 -6.21 4.25 -5.62
C PHE A 120 -6.81 2.87 -5.42
N SER A 121 -6.75 2.03 -6.44
CA SER A 121 -7.28 0.66 -6.38
C SER A 121 -6.27 -0.36 -6.87
N PHE A 122 -6.40 -1.58 -6.37
CA PHE A 122 -5.68 -2.73 -6.90
C PHE A 122 -6.50 -4.01 -6.78
N ASN A 123 -6.17 -4.98 -7.62
CA ASN A 123 -6.65 -6.34 -7.54
C ASN A 123 -5.47 -7.29 -7.29
N LEU A 124 -5.70 -8.31 -6.47
CA LEU A 124 -4.74 -9.36 -6.15
C LEU A 124 -5.47 -10.70 -6.10
N THR A 125 -4.83 -11.77 -6.53
CA THR A 125 -5.27 -13.15 -6.28
C THR A 125 -4.10 -13.89 -5.63
N PRO A 126 -4.02 -13.93 -4.28
CA PRO A 126 -2.93 -14.59 -3.58
C PRO A 126 -2.88 -16.09 -3.89
N THR A 127 -1.69 -16.67 -3.93
CA THR A 127 -1.51 -18.12 -4.03
C THR A 127 -1.50 -18.82 -2.69
N THR A 128 -1.27 -18.06 -1.62
CA THR A 128 -1.29 -18.50 -0.22
C THR A 128 -2.36 -17.74 0.57
N ASP A 129 -2.63 -18.20 1.80
CA ASP A 129 -3.61 -17.57 2.67
C ASP A 129 -3.18 -16.20 3.20
N LEU A 130 -1.94 -15.78 2.98
CA LEU A 130 -1.42 -14.53 3.52
C LEU A 130 -0.64 -13.76 2.45
N ALA A 131 -1.06 -12.53 2.21
CA ALA A 131 -0.32 -11.57 1.42
C ALA A 131 -0.25 -10.22 2.15
N TRP A 132 0.80 -9.48 1.86
CA TRP A 132 1.00 -8.11 2.30
C TRP A 132 1.13 -7.23 1.08
N VAL A 133 0.46 -6.08 1.06
CA VAL A 133 0.51 -5.14 -0.06
C VAL A 133 0.95 -3.79 0.47
N ALA A 134 1.82 -3.11 -0.26
CA ALA A 134 2.31 -1.78 0.08
C ALA A 134 2.43 -0.89 -1.17
N LEU A 135 2.48 0.44 -0.99
CA LEU A 135 2.68 1.37 -2.11
C LEU A 135 4.03 1.12 -2.82
N HIS A 136 5.07 0.80 -2.03
CA HIS A 136 6.43 0.50 -2.48
C HIS A 136 7.09 -0.57 -1.62
N TYR A 137 8.25 -1.03 -2.08
CA TYR A 137 9.20 -1.76 -1.24
C TYR A 137 9.37 -1.00 0.09
N PRO A 138 8.98 -1.57 1.23
CA PRO A 138 9.23 -0.92 2.51
C PRO A 138 10.73 -0.75 2.69
N ALA A 139 11.16 0.46 3.06
CA ALA A 139 12.52 0.67 3.54
C ALA A 139 12.64 0.00 4.91
N LEU A 140 12.97 -1.28 4.93
CA LEU A 140 13.32 -1.98 6.16
C LEU A 140 14.64 -1.37 6.68
N PRO A 141 14.84 -1.22 8.00
CA PRO A 141 15.99 -0.51 8.60
C PRO A 141 17.39 -0.96 8.15
N THR A 142 17.50 -2.11 7.48
CA THR A 142 18.76 -2.68 6.98
C THR A 142 18.90 -2.65 5.46
N HIS A 143 17.88 -2.27 4.71
CA HIS A 143 18.00 -2.03 3.27
C HIS A 143 18.43 -0.58 3.04
N THR A 144 19.75 -0.34 3.08
CA THR A 144 20.31 0.81 2.37
C THR A 144 19.92 0.61 0.91
N ALA A 145 18.92 1.36 0.45
CA ALA A 145 18.54 1.36 -0.95
C ALA A 145 19.76 1.85 -1.76
N ASN A 146 20.51 0.91 -2.32
CA ASN A 146 21.47 1.20 -3.37
C ASN A 146 20.64 1.52 -4.62
N TRP A 147 20.32 2.80 -4.77
CA TRP A 147 19.83 3.35 -6.02
C TRP A 147 21.04 3.46 -6.96
N THR A 148 21.26 2.44 -7.78
CA THR A 148 22.15 2.53 -8.96
C THR A 148 21.35 2.84 -10.20
#